data_AF-A0A2G2KHD8-F1
#
_entry.id   AF-A0A2G2KHD8-F1
#
_cell.length_a   1.000
_cell.length_b   1.000
_cell.length_c   1.000
_cell.angle_alpha   90.00
_cell.angle_beta   90.00
_cell.angle_gamma   90.00
#
_symmetry.space_group_name_H-M   'P 1'
#
loop_
_entity.id
_entity.type
_entity.pdbx_description
1 polymer ?
#
loop_
_entity_poly.entity_id
_entity_poly.type
_entity_poly.pdbx_seq_one_letter_code
_entity_poly.pdbx_strand_id
1 'polypeptide(L)' 'MKPPYLSYVSPKTLDEAAFLLDQDCENNKILAGGQSLVTMLNMRLIHPKILVDIKNIKALNSINATDEGLLIGA' A
#
# COMPACT_ATOMS: atom_id res chain seq x y z
N MET A 1 20.20 10.02 -15.92
CA MET A 1 20.18 9.93 -14.44
C MET A 1 19.22 8.80 -14.07
N LYS A 2 19.67 7.75 -13.37
CA LYS A 2 18.84 6.57 -13.03
C LYS A 2 18.03 6.89 -11.76
N PRO A 3 16.72 6.59 -11.69
CA PRO A 3 15.95 6.81 -10.47
C PRO A 3 16.56 6.04 -9.29
N PRO A 4 16.40 6.54 -8.04
CA PRO A 4 16.80 5.79 -6.86
C PRO A 4 16.13 4.40 -6.85
N TYR A 5 16.81 3.42 -6.27
CA TYR A 5 16.29 2.06 -6.19
C TYR A 5 15.00 2.04 -5.38
N LEU A 6 13.88 1.92 -6.09
CA LEU A 6 12.55 1.69 -5.52
C LEU A 6 12.26 0.20 -5.63
N SER A 7 12.04 -0.45 -4.50
CA SER A 7 11.57 -1.83 -4.47
C SER A 7 10.04 -1.87 -4.49
N TYR A 8 9.48 -2.88 -5.14
CA TYR A 8 8.04 -3.10 -5.19
C TYR A 8 7.74 -4.49 -4.66
N VAL A 9 6.78 -4.59 -3.74
CA VAL A 9 6.34 -5.85 -3.15
C VAL A 9 4.81 -5.87 -3.14
N SER A 10 4.21 -6.98 -3.57
CA SER A 10 2.76 -7.19 -3.53
C SER A 10 2.44 -8.37 -2.60
N PRO A 11 2.30 -8.14 -1.29
CA PRO A 11 1.92 -9.17 -0.33
C PRO A 11 0.51 -9.69 -0.58
N LYS A 12 0.22 -10.89 -0.09
CA LYS A 12 -1.10 -11.54 -0.23
C LYS A 12 -1.93 -11.47 1.05
N THR A 13 -1.32 -11.10 2.18
CA THR A 13 -1.96 -11.04 3.50
C THR A 13 -1.72 -9.69 4.17
N LEU A 14 -2.59 -9.35 5.13
CA LEU A 14 -2.41 -8.15 5.96
C LEU A 14 -1.16 -8.25 6.81
N ASP A 15 -0.84 -9.43 7.34
CA ASP A 15 0.32 -9.65 8.20
C ASP A 15 1.63 -9.43 7.43
N GLU A 16 1.73 -9.91 6.19
CA GLU A 16 2.90 -9.65 5.32
C GLU A 16 3.04 -8.15 5.03
N ALA A 17 1.94 -7.46 4.73
CA ALA A 17 1.96 -6.04 4.46
C ALA A 17 2.38 -5.23 5.70
N ALA A 18 1.80 -5.55 6.86
CA ALA A 18 2.15 -4.93 8.13
C ALA A 18 3.61 -5.16 8.50
N PHE A 19 4.11 -6.38 8.34
CA PHE A 19 5.51 -6.72 8.59
C PHE A 19 6.48 -5.94 7.68
N LEU A 20 6.14 -5.75 6.40
CA LEU A 20 6.95 -4.94 5.48
C LEU A 20 6.94 -3.47 5.87
N LEU A 21 5.80 -2.93 6.29
CA LEU A 21 5.68 -1.53 6.70
C LEU A 21 6.43 -1.26 8.00
N ASP A 22 6.36 -2.17 8.97
CA ASP A 22 6.99 -2.02 10.29
C ASP A 22 8.53 -1.98 10.23
N GLN A 23 9.13 -2.63 9.22
CA GLN A 23 10.59 -2.60 9.02
C GLN A 23 11.15 -1.19 8.77
N ASP A 24 10.37 -0.28 8.18
CA ASP A 24 10.74 1.13 7.97
C ASP A 24 9.46 1.95 7.68
N CYS A 25 8.71 2.29 8.72
CA CYS A 25 7.38 2.92 8.58
C CYS A 25 7.41 4.31 7.92
N GLU A 26 8.57 4.99 8.00
CA GLU A 26 8.74 6.30 7.37
C GLU A 26 8.96 6.17 5.86
N ASN A 27 9.76 5.19 5.42
CA ASN A 27 10.18 5.06 4.03
C ASN A 27 9.47 3.96 3.24
N ASN A 28 8.74 3.06 3.89
CA ASN A 28 7.90 2.08 3.21
C ASN A 28 6.48 2.65 3.08
N LYS A 29 5.95 2.67 1.86
CA LYS A 29 4.65 3.30 1.58
C LYS A 29 3.68 2.32 0.95
N ILE A 30 2.43 2.38 1.41
CA ILE A 30 1.32 1.60 0.87
C ILE A 30 0.96 2.15 -0.51
N LEU A 31 0.91 1.27 -1.51
CA LEU A 31 0.31 1.53 -2.80
C LEU A 31 -1.09 0.89 -2.85
N ALA A 32 -2.12 1.73 -2.76
CA ALA A 32 -3.52 1.35 -2.96
C ALA A 32 -3.95 1.68 -4.41
N GLY A 33 -4.93 2.57 -4.59
CA GLY A 33 -5.35 3.06 -5.91
C GLY A 33 -4.33 3.97 -6.64
N GLY A 34 -3.21 4.32 -6.00
CA GLY A 34 -2.07 5.00 -6.62
C GLY A 34 -2.27 6.49 -6.99
N GLN A 35 -3.49 7.02 -7.01
CA GLN A 35 -3.78 8.36 -7.53
C GLN A 35 -2.98 9.47 -6.84
N SER A 36 -2.89 9.44 -5.51
CA SER A 36 -2.09 10.41 -4.76
C SER A 36 -0.61 10.05 -4.75
N LEU A 37 -0.28 8.80 -4.39
CA LEU A 37 1.11 8.36 -4.19
C LEU A 37 1.95 8.44 -5.46
N VAL A 38 1.42 7.93 -6.59
CA VAL A 38 2.13 7.92 -7.87
C VAL A 38 2.35 9.34 -8.38
N THR A 39 1.39 10.24 -8.16
CA THR A 39 1.55 11.66 -8.49
C THR A 39 2.69 12.28 -7.68
N MET A 40 2.74 12.04 -6.36
CA MET A 40 3.84 12.52 -5.50
C MET A 40 5.21 11.95 -5.90
N LEU A 41 5.26 10.69 -6.34
CA LEU A 41 6.47 10.06 -6.90
C LEU A 41 6.93 10.75 -8.20
N ASN A 42 6.00 10.99 -9.12
CA ASN A 42 6.29 11.65 -10.40
C ASN A 42 6.81 13.08 -10.20
N MET A 43 6.26 13.80 -9.21
CA MET A 43 6.71 15.14 -8.81
C MET A 43 7.95 15.11 -7.91
N ARG A 44 8.43 13.93 -7.51
CA ARG A 44 9.59 13.74 -6.62
C ARG A 44 9.44 14.41 -5.25
N LEU A 45 8.22 14.47 -4.73
CA LEU A 45 7.93 15.00 -3.40
C LEU A 45 8.25 13.97 -2.30
N ILE A 46 8.27 12.69 -2.65
CA ILE A 46 8.57 11.57 -1.74
C ILE A 46 9.58 10.62 -2.38
N HIS A 47 10.32 9.90 -1.54
CA HIS A 47 11.38 8.98 -1.95
C HIS A 47 11.30 7.67 -1.15
N PRO A 48 10.21 6.89 -1.27
CA PRO A 48 10.08 5.64 -0.55
C PRO A 48 11.14 4.63 -0.97
N LYS A 49 11.54 3.76 -0.05
CA LYS A 49 12.42 2.62 -0.32
C LYS A 49 11.64 1.46 -0.92
N ILE A 50 10.45 1.20 -0.37
CA ILE A 50 9.57 0.10 -0.77
C ILE A 50 8.15 0.63 -1.01
N LEU A 51 7.56 0.25 -2.14
CA LEU A 51 6.12 0.29 -2.34
C LEU A 51 5.50 -1.06 -1.99
N VAL A 52 4.58 -1.04 -1.03
CA VAL A 52 3.81 -2.21 -0.60
C VAL A 52 2.43 -2.14 -1.26
N ASP A 53 2.25 -2.88 -2.35
CA ASP A 53 1.00 -2.92 -3.11
C ASP A 53 -0.01 -3.86 -2.49
N ILE A 54 -1.05 -3.28 -1.88
CA ILE A 54 -2.09 -3.98 -1.14
C ILE A 54 -3.26 -4.45 -2.00
N LYS A 55 -3.24 -4.20 -3.32
CA LYS A 55 -4.34 -4.53 -4.25
C LYS A 55 -4.74 -6.01 -4.23
N ASN A 56 -3.79 -6.91 -3.94
CA ASN A 56 -4.01 -8.36 -3.98
C ASN A 56 -4.41 -8.96 -2.62
N ILE A 57 -4.56 -8.15 -1.57
CA ILE A 57 -5.00 -8.60 -0.25
C ILE A 57 -6.52 -8.73 -0.27
N LYS A 58 -7.03 -9.97 -0.43
CA LYS A 58 -8.46 -10.24 -0.56
C LYS A 58 -9.31 -9.69 0.58
N ALA A 59 -8.78 -9.67 1.80
CA ALA A 59 -9.46 -9.13 2.98
C ALA A 59 -9.83 -7.64 2.86
N LEU A 60 -9.12 -6.88 2.02
CA LEU A 60 -9.37 -5.47 1.78
C LEU A 60 -10.40 -5.23 0.66
N ASN A 61 -10.77 -6.26 -0.11
CA ASN A 61 -11.71 -6.12 -1.23
C ASN A 61 -13.03 -6.83 -0.91
N SER A 62 -13.78 -6.27 0.03
CA SER A 62 -15.07 -6.82 0.43
C SER A 62 -16.08 -5.73 0.77
N ILE A 63 -17.36 -6.05 0.59
CA ILE A 63 -18.49 -5.25 1.04
C ILE A 63 -19.44 -6.23 1.74
N ASN A 64 -19.57 -6.12 3.05
CA ASN A 64 -20.37 -7.03 3.87
C ASN A 64 -21.42 -6.27 4.66
N ALA A 65 -22.69 -6.65 4.49
CA ALA A 65 -23.77 -6.16 5.33
C ALA A 65 -23.82 -6.96 6.63
N THR A 66 -23.98 -6.24 7.74
CA THR A 66 -24.08 -6.77 9.10
C THR A 66 -25.29 -6.13 9.79
N ASP A 67 -25.71 -6.68 10.92
CA ASP A 67 -26.80 -6.11 11.72
C ASP A 67 -26.47 -4.69 12.23
N GLU A 68 -25.18 -4.36 12.31
CA GLU A 68 -24.65 -3.07 12.78
C GLU A 68 -24.40 -2.06 11.64
N GLY A 69 -24.52 -2.49 10.38
CA GLY A 69 -24.31 -1.65 9.21
C GLY A 69 -23.46 -2.31 8.12
N LEU A 70 -22.79 -1.49 7.30
CA LEU A 70 -22.01 -1.93 6.16
C LEU A 70 -20.51 -1.86 6.45
N LEU A 71 -19.82 -2.99 6.35
CA LEU A 71 -18.37 -3.07 6.39
C LEU A 71 -17.84 -3.02 4.96
N ILE A 72 -17.03 -2.01 4.66
CA ILE A 72 -16.39 -1.81 3.36
C ILE A 72 -14.88 -1.94 3.58
N GLY A 73 -14.24 -2.82 2.81
CA GLY A 73 -12.79 -2.93 2.80
C GLY A 73 -12.12 -1.63 2.36
N ALA A 74 -10.95 -1.35 2.94
CA ALA A 74 -10.24 -0.09 2.77
C ALA A 74 -9.79 0.19 1.33
#